data_AF-A0A243W519-F1
#
_entry.id   AF-A0A243W519-F1
#
_cell.length_a   1.000
_cell.length_b   1.000
_cell.length_c   1.000
_cell.angle_alpha   90.00
_cell.angle_beta   90.00
_cell.angle_gamma   90.00
#
_symmetry.space_group_name_H-M   'P 1'
#
loop_
_entity.id
_entity.type
_entity.pdbx_description
1 polymer ?
#
loop_
_entity_poly.entity_id
_entity_poly.type
_entity_poly.pdbx_seq_one_letter_code
_entity_poly.pdbx_strand_id
1 'polypeptide(L)'
;MPADLRAMLETLRLQLLSLSVTAPYYYSRLLRITQQLDYVVQAWPAEDWPVRQPSESLSRRQIHGLVLTRQQFLEQVAEVETRVLNAEQPPGSYAGHQHLLDLLLCLG
;
A
#
# COMPACT_ATOMS: atom_id res chain seq x y z
N MET A 1 -3.14 -7.96 -14.95
CA MET A 1 -1.86 -7.73 -14.25
C MET A 1 -0.86 -8.81 -14.64
N PRO A 2 0.39 -8.46 -15.01
CA PRO A 2 1.49 -9.42 -15.22
C PRO A 2 1.74 -10.29 -13.98
N ALA A 3 2.09 -11.57 -14.19
CA ALA A 3 2.34 -12.51 -13.09
C ALA A 3 3.47 -12.06 -12.15
N ASP A 4 4.49 -11.41 -12.69
CA ASP A 4 5.63 -10.91 -11.93
C ASP A 4 5.24 -9.78 -10.97
N LEU A 5 4.39 -8.86 -11.41
CA LEU A 5 3.86 -7.79 -10.56
C LEU A 5 2.94 -8.34 -9.46
N ARG A 6 2.20 -9.42 -9.75
CA ARG A 6 1.39 -10.13 -8.75
C ARG A 6 2.27 -10.72 -7.64
N ALA A 7 3.29 -11.47 -8.03
CA ALA A 7 4.22 -12.08 -7.08
C ALA A 7 4.94 -11.00 -6.25
N MET A 8 5.27 -9.85 -6.87
CA MET A 8 5.87 -8.74 -6.15
C MET A 8 4.90 -8.10 -5.13
N LEU A 9 3.63 -7.89 -5.47
CA LEU A 9 2.62 -7.42 -4.51
C LEU A 9 2.42 -8.37 -3.34
N GLU A 10 2.35 -9.68 -3.60
CA GLU A 10 2.27 -10.70 -2.55
C GLU A 10 3.50 -10.66 -1.64
N THR A 11 4.68 -10.51 -2.23
CA THR A 11 5.94 -10.36 -1.48
C THR A 11 5.93 -9.11 -0.61
N LEU A 12 5.52 -7.96 -1.15
CA LEU A 12 5.42 -6.70 -0.39
C LEU A 12 4.42 -6.81 0.76
N ARG A 13 3.29 -7.48 0.53
CA ARG A 13 2.29 -7.75 1.57
C ARG A 13 2.87 -8.60 2.70
N LEU A 14 3.56 -9.69 2.37
CA LEU A 14 4.20 -10.54 3.37
C LEU A 14 5.29 -9.78 4.14
N GLN A 15 6.11 -8.99 3.44
CA GLN A 15 7.14 -8.16 4.06
C GLN A 15 6.54 -7.17 5.05
N LEU A 16 5.48 -6.47 4.66
CA LEU A 16 4.82 -5.48 5.50
C LEU A 16 4.17 -6.16 6.74
N LEU A 17 3.45 -7.27 6.55
CA LEU A 17 2.86 -8.04 7.65
C LEU A 17 3.89 -8.60 8.63
N SER A 18 5.11 -8.90 8.15
CA SER A 18 6.22 -9.39 8.98
C SER A 18 7.06 -8.28 9.62
N LEU A 19 6.87 -7.02 9.20
CA LEU A 19 7.70 -5.91 9.62
C LEU A 19 7.27 -5.44 11.02
N SER A 20 8.00 -5.91 12.04
CA SER A 20 7.85 -5.36 13.38
C SER A 20 8.37 -3.93 13.46
N VAL A 21 7.63 -3.10 14.18
CA VAL A 21 7.95 -1.71 14.49
C VAL A 21 9.19 -1.56 15.37
N THR A 22 9.51 -2.61 16.12
CA THR A 22 10.73 -2.69 16.93
C THR A 22 11.93 -3.22 16.14
N ALA A 23 11.75 -3.57 14.87
CA ALA A 23 12.82 -4.12 14.05
C ALA A 23 13.90 -3.06 13.75
N PRO A 24 15.18 -3.46 13.68
CA PRO A 24 16.22 -2.55 13.24
C PRO A 24 15.92 -2.07 11.81
N TYR A 25 16.19 -0.78 11.57
CA TYR A 25 15.94 -0.12 10.27
C TYR A 25 14.47 -0.14 9.83
N TYR A 26 13.53 -0.20 10.77
CA TYR A 26 12.08 -0.18 10.49
C TYR A 26 11.69 0.87 9.44
N TYR A 27 12.05 2.14 9.65
CA TYR A 27 11.72 3.23 8.74
C TYR A 27 12.34 3.07 7.36
N SER A 28 13.61 2.65 7.27
CA SER A 28 14.28 2.41 5.98
C SER A 28 13.65 1.24 5.22
N ARG A 29 13.22 0.18 5.94
CA ARG A 29 12.50 -0.95 5.34
C ARG A 29 11.11 -0.53 4.86
N LEU A 30 10.40 0.26 5.65
CA LEU A 30 9.10 0.80 5.28
C LEU A 30 9.19 1.67 4.04
N LEU A 31 10.16 2.59 3.99
CA LEU A 31 10.44 3.43 2.82
C LEU A 31 10.69 2.58 1.56
N ARG A 32 11.54 1.55 1.68
CA ARG A 32 11.82 0.65 0.56
C ARG A 32 10.56 -0.08 0.07
N ILE A 33 9.71 -0.55 0.97
CA ILE A 33 8.43 -1.18 0.62
C ILE A 33 7.54 -0.18 -0.12
N THR A 34 7.46 1.06 0.34
CA THR A 34 6.70 2.14 -0.31
C THR A 34 7.18 2.39 -1.75
N GLN A 35 8.49 2.50 -1.95
CA GLN A 35 9.10 2.71 -3.27
C GLN A 35 8.89 1.53 -4.22
N GLN A 36 8.95 0.30 -3.70
CA GLN A 36 8.65 -0.89 -4.48
C GLN A 36 7.17 -0.95 -4.88
N LEU A 37 6.27 -0.52 -3.98
CA LEU A 37 4.84 -0.42 -4.28
C LEU A 37 4.56 0.63 -5.36
N ASP A 38 5.18 1.81 -5.26
CA ASP A 38 5.14 2.85 -6.30
C ASP A 38 5.54 2.28 -7.67
N TYR A 39 6.69 1.59 -7.73
CA TYR A 39 7.13 0.94 -8.96
C TYR A 39 6.11 -0.07 -9.51
N VAL A 40 5.50 -0.92 -8.66
CA VAL A 40 4.49 -1.88 -9.14
C VAL A 40 3.31 -1.14 -9.78
N VAL A 41 2.80 -0.10 -9.12
CA VAL A 41 1.64 0.67 -9.59
C VAL A 41 1.96 1.43 -10.88
N GLN A 42 3.18 1.95 -11.00
CA GLN A 42 3.65 2.59 -12.23
C GLN A 42 3.87 1.58 -13.37
N ALA A 43 4.33 0.36 -13.08
CA ALA A 43 4.51 -0.69 -14.07
C ALA A 43 3.21 -1.40 -14.46
N TRP A 44 2.15 -1.29 -13.64
CA TRP A 44 0.86 -1.92 -13.91
C TRP A 44 0.19 -1.30 -15.15
N PRO A 45 -0.16 -2.10 -16.19
CA PRO A 45 -0.91 -1.62 -17.34
C PRO A 45 -2.23 -0.94 -16.93
N ALA A 46 -2.50 0.26 -17.45
CA ALA A 46 -3.70 1.01 -17.08
C ALA A 46 -5.01 0.27 -17.41
N GLU A 47 -5.00 -0.54 -18.47
CA GLU A 47 -6.12 -1.38 -18.93
C GLU A 47 -6.52 -2.46 -17.91
N ASP A 48 -5.55 -2.90 -17.09
CA ASP A 48 -5.70 -3.97 -16.11
C ASP A 48 -5.88 -3.42 -14.68
N TRP A 49 -6.05 -2.11 -14.50
CA TRP A 49 -6.18 -1.51 -13.17
C TRP A 49 -7.43 -2.06 -12.48
N PRO A 50 -7.34 -2.48 -11.19
CA PRO A 50 -8.48 -3.03 -10.47
C PRO A 50 -9.49 -1.92 -10.16
N VAL A 51 -10.37 -1.63 -11.12
CA VAL A 51 -11.59 -0.85 -10.89
C VAL A 51 -12.58 -1.79 -10.21
N ARG A 52 -12.39 -2.06 -8.90
CA ARG A 52 -13.37 -2.85 -8.14
C ARG A 52 -14.70 -2.11 -8.13
N GLN A 53 -15.68 -2.59 -8.89
CA GLN A 53 -17.07 -2.22 -8.63
C GLN A 53 -17.42 -2.76 -7.24
N PRO A 54 -17.99 -1.94 -6.34
CA PRO A 54 -18.39 -2.43 -5.03
C PRO A 54 -19.41 -3.55 -5.22
N SER A 55 -19.04 -4.77 -4.82
CA SER A 55 -19.97 -5.89 -4.80
C SER A 55 -21.08 -5.56 -3.80
N GLU A 56 -22.33 -5.49 -4.27
CA GLU A 56 -23.51 -5.05 -3.52
C GLU A 56 -23.84 -5.91 -2.27
N SER A 57 -23.05 -6.94 -1.97
CA SER A 57 -23.37 -7.96 -0.98
C SER A 57 -22.59 -7.89 0.35
N LEU A 58 -21.71 -6.91 0.57
CA LEU A 58 -21.00 -6.78 1.85
C LEU A 58 -21.45 -5.54 2.64
N SER A 59 -22.29 -5.81 3.63
CA SER A 59 -22.84 -4.92 4.65
C SER A 59 -21.92 -3.76 5.07
N ARG A 60 -22.18 -2.58 4.51
CA ARG A 60 -22.30 -1.22 5.09
C ARG A 60 -21.50 -0.76 6.32
N ARG A 61 -20.54 -1.50 6.89
CA ARG A 61 -19.82 -1.03 8.09
C ARG A 61 -18.30 -1.03 8.09
N GLN A 62 -17.53 -1.77 7.28
CA GLN A 62 -16.07 -1.82 7.53
C GLN A 62 -15.14 -1.94 6.32
N ILE A 63 -15.62 -1.71 5.11
CA ILE A 63 -14.72 -1.49 3.98
C ILE A 63 -15.29 -0.30 3.22
N HIS A 64 -14.82 0.91 3.57
CA HIS A 64 -14.87 1.99 2.59
C HIS A 64 -13.95 1.54 1.46
N GLY A 65 -14.56 0.90 0.47
CA GLY A 65 -13.96 0.64 -0.82
C GLY A 65 -13.64 1.97 -1.45
N LEU A 66 -12.49 2.53 -1.08
CA LEU A 66 -11.82 3.55 -1.85
C LEU A 66 -11.38 2.85 -3.12
N VAL A 67 -12.25 2.89 -4.13
CA VAL A 67 -11.88 2.60 -5.51
C VAL A 67 -10.98 3.75 -5.92
N LEU A 68 -9.70 3.65 -5.57
CA LEU A 68 -8.72 4.66 -5.94
C LEU A 68 -8.43 4.50 -7.42
N THR A 69 -8.48 5.61 -8.15
CA THR A 69 -7.84 5.65 -9.45
C THR A 69 -6.35 5.40 -9.26
N ARG A 70 -5.68 4.90 -10.31
CA ARG A 70 -4.23 4.69 -10.29
C ARG A 70 -3.47 5.94 -9.83
N GLN A 71 -3.93 7.12 -10.25
CA GLN A 71 -3.33 8.39 -9.86
C GLN A 71 -3.53 8.70 -8.37
N GLN A 72 -4.74 8.53 -7.85
CA GLN A 72 -5.00 8.71 -6.42
C GLN A 72 -4.20 7.73 -5.57
N PHE A 73 -4.00 6.49 -6.05
CA PHE A 73 -3.16 5.52 -5.37
C PHE A 73 -1.71 6.02 -5.27
N LEU A 74 -1.15 6.51 -6.39
CA LEU A 74 0.20 7.08 -6.41
C LEU A 74 0.35 8.29 -5.50
N GLU A 75 -0.66 9.18 -5.46
CA GLU A 75 -0.69 10.32 -4.53
C GLU A 75 -0.66 9.86 -3.07
N GLN A 76 -1.43 8.82 -2.72
CA GLN A 76 -1.44 8.24 -1.37
C GLN A 76 -0.10 7.56 -1.01
N VAL A 77 0.54 6.89 -1.97
CA VAL A 77 1.88 6.31 -1.77
C VAL A 77 2.92 7.39 -1.54
N ALA A 78 2.91 8.47 -2.34
CA ALA A 78 3.81 9.61 -2.18
C ALA A 78 3.62 10.35 -0.85
N GLU A 79 2.37 10.46 -0.38
CA GLU A 79 2.06 11.00 0.94
C GLU A 79 2.66 10.16 2.06
N VAL A 80 2.56 8.83 1.98
CA VAL A 80 3.21 7.94 2.95
C VAL A 80 4.73 8.07 2.88
N GLU A 81 5.32 8.09 1.69
CA GLU A 81 6.77 8.25 1.52
C GLU A 81 7.26 9.54 2.21
N THR A 82 6.58 10.65 1.97
CA THR A 82 6.90 11.96 2.58
C THR A 82 6.81 11.89 4.11
N ARG A 83 5.75 11.28 4.66
CA ARG A 83 5.59 11.11 6.11
C ARG A 83 6.66 10.23 6.74
N VAL A 84 7.08 9.17 6.04
CA VAL A 84 8.15 8.27 6.49
C VAL A 84 9.51 8.98 6.45
N LEU A 85 9.78 9.78 5.41
CA LEU A 85 11.01 10.56 5.27
C LEU A 85 11.14 11.66 6.32
N ASN A 86 10.05 12.38 6.59
CA ASN A 86 10.07 13.51 7.52
C ASN A 86 10.06 13.08 9.00
N ALA A 87 9.99 11.78 9.29
CA ALA A 87 9.87 11.24 10.64
C ALA A 87 8.78 11.91 11.49
N GLU A 88 7.73 12.44 10.85
CA GLU A 88 6.62 13.16 11.49
C GLU A 88 5.76 12.25 12.39
N GLN A 89 6.11 10.98 12.48
CA GLN A 89 5.39 10.01 13.29
C GLN A 89 5.99 9.97 14.70
N PRO A 90 5.17 10.27 15.73
CA PRO A 90 5.62 10.06 17.09
C PRO A 90 5.99 8.58 17.28
N PRO A 91 7.02 8.27 18.10
CA PRO A 91 7.41 6.90 18.39
C PRO A 91 6.19 6.10 18.89
N GLY A 92 5.85 5.02 18.19
CA GLY A 92 4.65 4.20 18.46
C GLY A 92 3.42 4.53 17.61
N SER A 93 3.45 5.58 16.78
CA SER A 93 2.42 5.80 15.75
C SER A 93 2.73 4.97 14.51
N TYR A 94 1.81 4.07 14.17
CA TYR A 94 1.93 3.14 13.06
C TYR A 94 1.08 3.56 11.85
N ALA A 95 0.71 4.84 11.78
CA ALA A 95 -0.21 5.34 10.77
C ALA A 95 0.28 5.07 9.34
N GLY A 96 1.59 5.20 9.07
CA GLY A 96 2.14 4.93 7.74
C GLY A 96 2.13 3.45 7.36
N HIS A 97 2.37 2.57 8.34
CA HIS A 97 2.31 1.12 8.14
C HIS A 97 0.89 0.67 7.87
N GLN A 98 -0.06 1.11 8.71
CA GLN A 98 -1.47 0.77 8.55
C GLN A 98 -1.99 1.28 7.20
N HIS A 99 -1.63 2.51 6.82
CA HIS A 99 -2.03 3.09 5.53
C HIS A 99 -1.50 2.28 4.34
N LEU A 100 -0.25 1.79 4.40
CA LEU A 100 0.30 0.92 3.35
C LEU A 100 -0.39 -0.45 3.30
N LEU A 101 -0.77 -1.02 4.44
CA LEU A 101 -1.57 -2.26 4.48
C LEU A 101 -2.93 -2.03 3.84
N ASP A 102 -3.60 -0.93 4.17
CA ASP A 102 -4.91 -0.57 3.61
C ASP A 102 -4.81 -0.38 2.09
N LEU A 103 -3.77 0.30 1.60
CA LEU A 103 -3.49 0.45 0.17
C LEU A 103 -3.23 -0.92 -0.51
N LEU A 104 -2.45 -1.81 0.10
CA LEU A 104 -2.22 -3.15 -0.46
C LEU A 104 -3.49 -4.01 -0.50
N LEU A 105 -4.39 -3.86 0.48
CA LEU A 105 -5.69 -4.53 0.48
C LEU A 105 -6.62 -4.06 -0.64
N CYS A 106 -6.46 -2.82 -1.12
CA CYS A 106 -7.19 -2.33 -2.30
C CYS A 106 -6.74 -3.00 -3.60
N LEU A 107 -5.51 -3.51 -3.69
CA LEU A 107 -4.91 -4.05 -4.92
C LEU A 107 -5.05 -5.58 -5.11
N GLY A 108 -5.41 -6.32 -4.04
CA GLY A 108 -5.59 -7.78 -4.07
C GLY A 108 -7.05 -8.16 -4.07
#